data_AF-A0A511HPG3-F1
#
_entry.id   AF-A0A511HPG3-F1
#
_cell.length_a   1.000
_cell.length_b   1.000
_cell.length_c   1.000
_cell.angle_alpha   90.00
_cell.angle_beta   90.00
_cell.angle_gamma   90.00
#
_symmetry.space_group_name_H-M   'P 1'
#
loop_
_entity.id
_entity.type
_entity.pdbx_description
1 polymer ?
#
loop_
_entity_poly.entity_id
_entity_poly.type
_entity_poly.pdbx_seq_one_letter_code
_entity_poly.pdbx_strand_id
1 'polypeptide(L)' 'MNGPEFFQTYMGKRFFESTMPNLVRELKRLNDNVERLVTVAEQHAGQKQSSSGEPVPPTTEGGETP' A
#
# COMPACT_ATOMS: atom_id res chain seq x y z
N MET A 1 -34.31 36.59 11.20
CA MET A 1 -34.45 35.22 11.73
C MET A 1 -33.44 34.34 11.01
N ASN A 2 -32.60 33.60 11.75
CA ASN A 2 -31.73 32.60 11.14
C ASN A 2 -32.59 31.37 10.80
N GLY A 3 -32.40 30.84 9.58
CA GLY A 3 -33.08 29.63 9.13
C GLY A 3 -32.60 28.37 9.88
N PRO A 4 -33.16 27.20 9.56
CA PRO A 4 -32.74 25.95 10.16
C PRO A 4 -31.28 25.62 9.78
N GLU A 5 -30.52 25.11 10.76
CA GLU A 5 -29.14 24.65 10.54
C GLU A 5 -29.11 23.43 9.60
N PHE A 6 -28.02 23.25 8.87
CA PHE A 6 -27.93 22.20 7.84
C PHE A 6 -28.30 20.81 8.36
N PHE A 7 -27.79 20.40 9.53
CA PHE A 7 -28.09 19.09 10.15
C PHE A 7 -29.57 18.89 10.52
N GLN A 8 -30.34 19.97 10.64
CA GLN A 8 -31.77 19.92 10.93
C GLN A 8 -32.60 19.68 9.66
N THR A 9 -32.05 20.02 8.49
CA THR A 9 -32.71 19.81 7.20
C THR A 9 -32.80 18.32 6.86
N TYR A 10 -33.78 17.94 6.04
CA TYR A 10 -33.90 16.56 5.54
C TYR A 10 -32.64 16.09 4.81
N MET A 11 -32.01 16.98 4.03
CA MET A 11 -30.74 16.70 3.35
C MET A 11 -29.60 16.46 4.34
N GLY A 12 -29.45 17.32 5.35
CA GLY A 12 -28.40 17.18 6.35
C GLY A 12 -28.55 15.91 7.18
N LYS A 13 -29.77 15.55 7.58
CA LYS A 13 -30.03 14.26 8.26
C LYS A 13 -29.56 13.08 7.40
N ARG A 14 -29.97 13.01 6.14
CA ARG A 14 -29.53 11.96 5.20
C ARG A 14 -28.01 11.93 5.03
N PHE A 15 -27.38 13.10 4.95
CA PHE A 15 -25.94 13.21 4.82
C PHE A 15 -25.20 12.59 6.02
N PHE A 16 -25.61 12.91 7.25
CA PHE A 16 -24.98 12.37 8.46
C PHE A 16 -25.36 10.91 8.75
N GLU A 17 -26.58 10.49 8.44
CA GLU A 17 -27.06 9.14 8.72
C GLU A 17 -26.56 8.11 7.71
N SER A 18 -26.29 8.51 6.47
CA SER A 18 -25.93 7.58 5.39
C SER A 18 -24.61 7.93 4.69
N THR A 19 -24.49 9.15 4.18
CA THR A 19 -23.34 9.55 3.36
C THR A 19 -22.03 9.52 4.16
N MET A 20 -22.03 10.12 5.35
CA MET A 20 -20.83 10.19 6.19
C MET A 20 -20.33 8.80 6.64
N PRO A 21 -21.17 7.89 7.17
CA PRO A 21 -20.74 6.53 7.47
C PRO A 21 -20.20 5.77 6.26
N ASN A 22 -20.85 5.92 5.10
CA ASN A 22 -20.37 5.28 3.86
C ASN A 22 -19.01 5.81 3.44
N LEU A 23 -18.81 7.13 3.50
CA LEU A 23 -17.52 7.76 3.19
C LEU A 23 -16.41 7.24 4.11
N VAL A 24 -16.68 7.14 5.42
CA VAL A 24 -15.69 6.61 6.38
C VAL A 24 -15.36 5.14 6.10
N ARG A 25 -16.33 4.32 5.71
CA ARG A 25 -16.08 2.92 5.30
C ARG A 25 -15.18 2.84 4.07
N GLU A 26 -15.45 3.63 3.04
CA GLU A 26 -14.64 3.64 1.83
C GLU A 26 -13.23 4.19 2.08
N LEU A 27 -13.08 5.21 2.94
CA LEU A 27 -11.77 5.71 3.35
C LEU A 27 -10.97 4.63 4.10
N LYS A 28 -11.60 3.88 4.99
CA LYS A 28 -10.94 2.75 5.66
C LYS A 28 -10.49 1.69 4.67
N ARG A 29 -11.37 1.29 3.75
CA ARG A 29 -11.06 0.30 2.70
C ARG A 29 -9.90 0.75 1.82
N LEU A 30 -9.84 2.05 1.48
CA LEU A 30 -8.74 2.62 0.74
C LEU A 30 -7.42 2.49 1.52
N ASN A 31 -7.43 2.85 2.81
CA ASN A 31 -6.24 2.70 3.65
C ASN A 31 -5.78 1.24 3.73
N ASP A 32 -6.69 0.29 3.95
CA ASP A 32 -6.38 -1.14 3.97
C ASP A 32 -5.78 -1.64 2.63
N ASN A 33 -6.20 -1.05 1.51
CA ASN A 33 -5.61 -1.36 0.20
C ASN A 33 -4.19 -0.81 0.06
N VAL A 34 -3.96 0.42 0.52
CA VAL A 34 -2.63 1.06 0.49
C VAL A 34 -1.66 0.28 1.37
N GLU A 35 -2.05 -0.10 2.58
CA GLU A 35 -1.23 -0.92 3.48
C GLU A 35 -0.82 -2.24 2.82
N ARG A 36 -1.76 -2.93 2.17
CA ARG A 36 -1.45 -4.17 1.42
C ARG A 36 -0.47 -3.93 0.27
N LEU A 37 -0.62 -2.84 -0.47
CA LEU A 37 0.30 -2.49 -1.55
C LEU A 37 1.71 -2.21 -1.01
N VAL A 38 1.83 -1.54 0.13
CA VAL A 38 3.11 -1.29 0.80
C VAL A 38 3.76 -2.61 1.22
N THR A 39 3.02 -3.51 1.87
CA THR A 39 3.54 -4.83 2.26
C THR A 39 4.06 -5.61 1.06
N VAL A 40 3.33 -5.61 -0.06
CA VAL A 40 3.77 -6.26 -1.29
C VAL A 40 5.05 -5.60 -1.83
N ALA A 41 5.12 -4.27 -1.85
CA ALA A 41 6.29 -3.54 -2.32
C ALA A 41 7.55 -3.86 -1.49
N GLU A 42 7.42 -3.93 -0.16
CA GLU A 42 8.51 -4.28 0.75
C GLU A 42 9.03 -5.70 0.49
N GLN A 43 8.14 -6.67 0.29
CA GLN A 43 8.51 -8.05 -0.04
C GLN A 43 9.30 -8.14 -1.35
N HIS A 44 8.87 -7.41 -2.39
CA HIS A 44 9.56 -7.38 -3.67
C HIS A 44 10.92 -6.68 -3.59
N ALA A 45 11.03 -5.62 -2.78
CA ALA A 45 12.30 -4.94 -2.53
C ALA A 45 13.32 -5.87 -1.83
N GLY A 46 12.88 -6.64 -0.82
CA GLY A 46 13.72 -7.60 -0.11
C GLY A 46 14.16 -8.81 -0.95
N GLN A 47 13.32 -9.26 -1.89
CA GLN A 47 13.66 -10.39 -2.78
C GLN A 47 14.80 -10.09 -3.75
N LYS A 48 14.97 -8.82 -4.15
CA LYS A 48 16.04 -8.42 -5.07
C LYS A 48 17.45 -8.62 -4.50
N GLN A 49 17.58 -8.73 -3.17
CA GLN A 49 18.88 -8.84 -2.49
C GLN A 49 19.33 -10.28 -2.24
N SER A 50 18.42 -11.27 -2.25
CA SER A 50 18.77 -12.70 -2.06
C SER A 50 19.09 -13.46 -3.35
N SER A 51 18.77 -12.91 -4.53
CA SER A 51 18.99 -13.60 -5.82
C SER A 51 20.34 -13.31 -6.48
N SER A 52 21.20 -12.46 -5.91
CA SER A 52 22.54 -12.18 -6.47
C SER A 52 23.61 -13.06 -5.81
N GLY A 53 23.38 -14.37 -5.79
CA GLY A 53 24.44 -15.35 -5.57
C GLY A 53 25.06 -15.68 -6.92
N GLU A 54 26.05 -14.88 -7.34
CA GLU A 54 26.88 -15.19 -8.49
C GLU A 54 27.71 -16.45 -8.16
N PRO A 55 27.56 -17.59 -8.87
CA PRO A 55 28.51 -18.68 -8.72
C PRO A 55 29.77 -18.26 -9.48
N VAL A 56 30.70 -17.62 -8.76
CA VAL A 56 32.04 -17.34 -9.28
C VAL A 56 32.69 -18.69 -9.63
N PRO A 57 33.04 -18.97 -10.90
CA PRO A 57 33.80 -20.17 -11.22
C PRO A 57 35.20 -20.03 -10.59
N PRO A 58 35.77 -21.11 -10.01
CA PRO A 58 37.11 -21.05 -9.46
C PRO A 58 38.12 -20.92 -10.60
N THR A 59 38.76 -19.75 -10.71
CA THR A 59 39.99 -19.59 -11.47
C THR A 59 41.04 -20.52 -10.87
N THR A 60 41.27 -21.66 -11.51
CA THR A 60 42.41 -22.52 -11.20
C THR A 60 43.57 -22.02 -12.04
N GLU A 61 44.52 -21.37 -11.37
CA GLU A 61 45.84 -21.07 -11.89
C GLU A 61 46.51 -22.38 -12.36
N GLY A 62 46.60 -22.56 -13.67
CA GLY A 62 47.40 -23.59 -14.30
C GLY A 62 48.63 -22.94 -14.92
N GLY A 63 49.68 -22.81 -14.12
CA GLY A 63 51.01 -22.50 -14.63
C GLY A 63 51.61 -23.66 -15.43
N GLU A 64 52.63 -23.30 -16.21
CA GLU A 64 53.68 -24.13 -16.81
C GLU A 64 53.50 -24.66 -18.25
N THR A 65 54.09 -23.89 -19.16
CA THR A 65 54.71 -24.27 -20.45
C THR A 65 55.77 -25.37 -20.29
N PRO A 66 56.05 -26.16 -21.33
CA PRO A 66 57.10 -25.81 -22.29
C PRO A 66 56.66 -25.79 -23.76
#